data_AF-A0A5Q0US91-F1
#
_entry.id   AF-A0A5Q0US91-F1
#
_cell.length_a   1.000
_cell.length_b   1.000
_cell.length_c   1.000
_cell.angle_alpha   90.00
_cell.angle_beta   90.00
_cell.angle_gamma   90.00
#
_symmetry.space_group_name_H-M   'P 1'
#
loop_
_entity.id
_entity.type
_entity.pdbx_description
1 polymer ?
#
loop_
_entity_poly.entity_id
_entity_poly.type
_entity_poly.pdbx_seq_one_letter_code
_entity_poly.pdbx_strand_id
1 'polypeptide(L)'
;MTDTTTIVDRIALGLSGALFMLGIVVMGVLELLAGKPYSPVPLTNDAGDVIATPLIDPTLRTGVVIAALLVLAVWGAYKLVTPMATDAADRAEMTAD
;
A
#
# COMPACT_ATOMS: atom_id res chain seq x y z
N MET A 1 -19.37 -9.21 19.81
CA MET A 1 -19.92 -8.06 19.07
C MET A 1 -18.87 -7.62 18.07
N THR A 2 -19.20 -7.61 16.78
CA THR A 2 -18.27 -7.14 15.74
C THR A 2 -18.70 -5.73 15.40
N ASP A 3 -18.08 -4.72 16.01
CA ASP A 3 -18.39 -3.34 15.70
C ASP A 3 -17.95 -3.00 14.28
N THR A 4 -18.84 -2.35 13.52
CA THR A 4 -18.60 -1.97 12.12
C THR A 4 -17.34 -1.11 11.97
N THR A 5 -17.04 -0.24 12.94
CA THR A 5 -15.82 0.56 12.99
C THR A 5 -14.56 -0.30 12.97
N THR A 6 -14.54 -1.39 13.74
CA THR A 6 -13.42 -2.34 13.77
C THR A 6 -13.27 -3.09 12.45
N ILE A 7 -14.38 -3.38 11.76
CA ILE A 7 -14.36 -4.01 10.43
C ILE A 7 -13.75 -3.05 9.40
N VAL A 8 -14.17 -1.80 9.38
CA VAL A 8 -13.64 -0.78 8.46
C VAL A 8 -12.14 -0.57 8.67
N ASP A 9 -11.70 -0.50 9.92
CA ASP A 9 -10.28 -0.37 10.26
C ASP A 9 -9.45 -1.55 9.74
N ARG A 10 -9.94 -2.77 9.96
CA ARG A 10 -9.28 -3.98 9.48
C ARG A 10 -9.24 -4.03 7.95
N ILE A 11 -10.31 -3.65 7.27
CA ILE A 11 -10.36 -3.64 5.80
C ILE A 11 -9.41 -2.58 5.24
N ALA A 12 -9.40 -1.37 5.78
CA ALA A 12 -8.54 -0.30 5.29
C ALA A 12 -7.06 -0.64 5.44
N LEU A 13 -6.65 -1.09 6.64
CA LEU A 13 -5.28 -1.51 6.91
C LEU A 13 -4.89 -2.76 6.11
N GLY A 14 -5.79 -3.75 6.04
CA GLY A 14 -5.57 -4.98 5.29
C GLY A 14 -5.43 -4.73 3.79
N LEU A 15 -6.31 -3.92 3.21
CA LEU A 15 -6.27 -3.58 1.79
C LEU A 15 -5.02 -2.76 1.43
N SER A 16 -4.71 -1.71 2.21
CA SER A 16 -3.51 -0.91 1.98
C SER A 16 -2.24 -1.77 2.09
N GLY A 17 -2.13 -2.58 3.15
CA GLY A 17 -1.01 -3.51 3.34
C GLY A 17 -0.88 -4.52 2.20
N ALA A 18 -2.00 -5.10 1.74
CA ALA A 18 -2.01 -6.03 0.61
C ALA A 18 -1.55 -5.36 -0.69
N LEU A 19 -1.99 -4.12 -0.95
CA LEU A 19 -1.57 -3.35 -2.12
C LEU A 19 -0.07 -3.02 -2.07
N PHE A 20 0.47 -2.65 -0.90
CA PHE A 20 1.91 -2.47 -0.72
C PHE A 20 2.69 -3.76 -0.98
N MET A 21 2.26 -4.88 -0.40
CA MET A 21 2.90 -6.19 -0.62
C MET A 21 2.86 -6.59 -2.10
N LEU A 22 1.73 -6.37 -2.76
CA LEU A 22 1.58 -6.65 -4.18
C LEU A 22 2.53 -5.79 -5.04
N GLY A 23 2.46 -4.46 -4.90
CA GLY A 23 3.22 -3.52 -5.74
C GLY A 23 4.72 -3.50 -5.48
N ILE A 24 5.15 -3.72 -4.24
CA ILE A 24 6.55 -3.68 -3.87
C ILE A 24 7.18 -5.07 -3.99
N VAL A 25 6.65 -6.04 -3.25
CA VAL A 25 7.30 -7.34 -3.06
C VAL A 25 6.93 -8.31 -4.17
N VAL A 26 5.64 -8.59 -4.39
CA VAL A 26 5.20 -9.60 -5.36
C VAL A 26 5.64 -9.22 -6.77
N MET A 27 5.34 -8.01 -7.21
CA MET A 27 5.79 -7.52 -8.53
C MET A 27 7.33 -7.48 -8.63
N GLY A 28 8.03 -7.16 -7.53
CA GLY A 28 9.49 -7.19 -7.50
C GLY A 28 10.05 -8.60 -7.70
N VAL A 29 9.48 -9.60 -7.02
CA VAL A 29 9.85 -11.01 -7.18
C VAL A 29 9.57 -11.49 -8.60
N LEU A 30 8.41 -11.14 -9.17
CA LEU A 30 8.08 -11.48 -10.55
C LEU A 30 9.10 -10.90 -11.54
N GLU A 31 9.54 -9.65 -11.35
CA GLU A 31 10.58 -9.03 -12.18
C GLU A 31 11.93 -9.75 -12.04
N LEU A 32 12.31 -10.16 -10.83
CA LEU A 32 13.53 -10.94 -10.61
C LEU A 32 13.51 -12.29 -11.31
N LEU A 33 12.35 -12.96 -11.31
CA LEU A 33 12.17 -14.23 -12.03
C LEU A 33 12.14 -14.04 -13.55
N ALA A 34 11.68 -12.89 -14.04
CA ALA A 34 11.63 -12.56 -15.46
C ALA A 34 13.01 -12.21 -16.04
N GLY A 35 13.93 -11.68 -15.22
CA GLY A 35 15.30 -11.38 -15.62
C GLY A 35 15.54 -9.89 -15.90
N LYS A 36 16.58 -9.60 -16.70
CA LYS A 36 16.92 -8.22 -17.10
C LYS A 36 15.70 -7.56 -17.80
N PRO A 37 15.47 -6.24 -17.57
CA PRO A 37 16.46 -5.25 -17.18
C PRO A 37 16.68 -5.00 -15.68
N TYR A 38 15.87 -5.59 -14.78
CA TYR A 38 15.87 -5.29 -13.32
C TYR A 38 15.74 -3.79 -12.98
N SER A 39 15.30 -2.99 -13.94
CA SER A 39 15.24 -1.54 -13.91
C SER A 39 13.92 -1.11 -14.55
N PRO A 40 13.28 -0.02 -14.12
CA PRO A 40 12.08 0.50 -14.77
C PRO A 40 12.34 1.10 -16.16
N VAL A 41 13.60 1.13 -16.62
CA VAL A 41 14.00 1.67 -17.93
C VAL A 41 14.32 0.52 -18.88
N PRO A 42 13.87 0.57 -20.15
CA PRO A 42 14.31 -0.37 -21.18
C PRO A 42 15.84 -0.41 -21.30
N LEU A 43 16.36 -1.61 -21.54
CA LEU A 43 17.80 -1.81 -21.80
C LEU A 43 18.06 -1.62 -23.30
N THR A 44 19.06 -0.80 -23.63
CA THR A 44 19.48 -0.54 -25.02
C THR A 44 20.90 -1.08 -25.29
N ASN A 45 21.20 -1.35 -26.56
CA ASN A 45 22.57 -1.65 -27.03
C ASN A 45 23.35 -0.35 -27.36
N ASP A 46 24.60 -0.49 -27.81
CA ASP A 46 25.46 0.65 -28.20
C ASP A 46 24.93 1.45 -29.40
N ALA A 47 24.07 0.85 -30.23
CA ALA A 47 23.40 1.50 -31.35
C ALA A 47 22.10 2.23 -30.93
N GLY A 48 21.64 2.04 -29.70
CA GLY A 48 20.40 2.62 -29.17
C GLY A 48 19.15 1.75 -29.37
N ASP A 49 19.27 0.54 -29.90
CA ASP A 49 18.12 -0.37 -30.06
C ASP A 49 17.70 -0.97 -28.72
N VAL A 50 16.39 -1.07 -28.48
CA VAL A 50 15.82 -1.70 -27.28
C VAL A 50 15.97 -3.22 -27.37
N ILE A 51 16.69 -3.80 -26.41
CA ILE A 51 16.97 -5.24 -26.35
C ILE A 51 16.21 -5.96 -25.23
N ALA A 52 15.68 -5.23 -24.24
CA ALA A 52 14.81 -5.77 -23.21
C ALA A 52 13.95 -4.67 -22.59
N THR A 53 12.71 -5.00 -22.24
CA THR A 53 11.77 -4.13 -21.52
C THR A 53 11.39 -4.75 -20.18
N PRO A 54 11.01 -3.95 -19.17
CA PRO A 54 10.49 -4.47 -17.91
C PRO A 54 9.27 -5.37 -18.15
N LEU A 55 9.12 -6.41 -17.33
CA LEU A 55 7.95 -7.29 -17.42
C LEU A 55 6.67 -6.56 -17.03
N ILE A 56 6.74 -5.78 -15.94
CA ILE A 56 5.61 -5.01 -15.43
C ILE A 56 5.87 -3.53 -15.71
N ASP A 57 4.89 -2.88 -16.36
CA ASP A 57 4.96 -1.45 -16.67
C ASP A 57 5.22 -0.63 -15.38
N PRO A 58 6.24 0.26 -15.37
CA PRO A 58 6.55 1.08 -14.20
C PRO A 58 5.37 1.92 -13.69
N THR A 59 4.47 2.33 -14.59
CA THR A 59 3.25 3.07 -14.27
C THR A 59 2.26 2.22 -13.50
N LEU A 60 2.09 0.94 -13.87
CA LEU A 60 1.21 0.02 -13.13
C LEU A 60 1.76 -0.24 -11.73
N ARG A 61 3.07 -0.46 -11.62
CA ARG A 61 3.72 -0.68 -10.32
C ARG A 61 3.55 0.54 -9.40
N THR A 62 3.83 1.73 -9.94
CA THR A 62 3.68 2.99 -9.21
C THR A 62 2.22 3.24 -8.86
N GLY A 63 1.29 2.98 -9.79
CA GLY A 63 -0.15 3.14 -9.59
C GLY A 63 -0.69 2.29 -8.45
N VAL A 64 -0.23 1.04 -8.32
CA VAL A 64 -0.63 0.17 -7.19
C VAL A 64 -0.12 0.69 -5.85
N VAL A 65 1.11 1.20 -5.79
CA VAL A 65 1.66 1.80 -4.56
C VAL A 65 0.92 3.09 -4.21
N ILE A 66 0.60 3.93 -5.20
CA ILE A 66 -0.22 5.13 -5.01
C ILE A 66 -1.61 4.73 -4.50
N ALA A 67 -2.25 3.71 -5.05
CA ALA A 67 -3.53 3.23 -4.57
C ALA A 67 -3.46 2.78 -3.10
N ALA A 68 -2.39 2.09 -2.70
CA ALA A 68 -2.15 1.69 -1.30
C ALA A 68 -2.08 2.92 -0.37
N LEU A 69 -1.34 3.95 -0.80
CA LEU A 69 -1.21 5.22 -0.08
C LEU A 69 -2.54 5.99 -0.02
N LEU A 70 -3.32 6.00 -1.10
CA LEU A 70 -4.62 6.67 -1.12
C LEU A 70 -5.60 6.02 -0.15
N VAL A 71 -5.67 4.69 -0.10
CA VAL A 71 -6.50 3.96 0.88
C VAL A 71 -6.08 4.33 2.29
N LEU A 72 -4.77 4.32 2.57
CA LEU A 72 -4.25 4.67 3.88
C LEU A 72 -4.50 6.13 4.24
N ALA A 73 -4.32 7.05 3.29
CA ALA A 73 -4.51 8.49 3.50
C ALA A 73 -5.97 8.82 3.78
N VAL A 74 -6.91 8.22 3.03
CA VAL A 74 -8.35 8.41 3.26
C VAL A 74 -8.75 7.87 4.64
N TRP A 75 -8.30 6.67 5.00
CA TRP A 75 -8.58 6.09 6.31
C TRP A 75 -7.94 6.90 7.45
N GLY A 76 -6.70 7.34 7.29
CA GLY A 76 -5.99 8.18 8.26
C GLY A 76 -6.67 9.53 8.44
N ALA A 77 -7.06 10.19 7.35
CA ALA A 77 -7.82 11.45 7.39
C ALA A 77 -9.17 11.28 8.11
N TYR A 78 -9.88 10.17 7.84
CA TYR A 78 -11.10 9.83 8.57
C TYR A 78 -10.84 9.72 10.08
N LYS A 79 -9.82 8.97 10.49
CA LYS A 79 -9.45 8.83 11.92
C LYS A 79 -9.04 10.14 12.58
N LEU A 80 -8.39 11.05 11.84
CA LEU A 80 -8.00 12.37 12.37
C LEU A 80 -9.21 13.26 12.71
N VAL A 81 -10.31 13.13 11.96
CA VAL A 81 -11.51 13.96 12.17
C VAL A 81 -12.59 13.28 13.02
N THR A 82 -12.53 11.96 13.18
CA THR A 82 -13.43 11.21 14.07
C THR A 82 -12.76 10.93 15.41
N PRO A 83 -13.07 11.67 16.48
CA PRO A 83 -12.50 11.40 17.79
C PRO A 83 -12.80 9.96 18.22
N MET A 84 -11.77 9.24 18.68
CA MET A 84 -11.91 7.92 19.27
C MET A 84 -12.73 8.03 20.56
N ALA A 85 -14.04 7.77 20.47
CA ALA A 85 -14.94 7.80 21.61
C ALA A 85 -14.53 6.82 22.73
N THR A 86 -13.74 5.79 22.40
CA THR A 86 -13.25 4.77 23.33
C THR A 86 -12.22 5.30 24.32
N ASP A 87 -11.36 6.24 23.90
CA ASP A 87 -10.29 6.78 24.76
C ASP A 87 -10.81 7.70 25.88
N ALA A 88 -11.94 8.35 25.66
CA ALA A 88 -12.52 9.27 26.63
C ALA A 88 -13.27 8.55 27.75
N ALA A 89 -13.86 7.37 27.46
CA ALA A 89 -14.54 6.54 28.44
C ALA A 89 -13.54 5.78 29.33
N ASP A 90 -12.54 5.12 28.74
CA ASP A 90 -11.51 4.37 29.50
C ASP A 90 -10.64 5.28 30.37
N ARG A 91 -10.30 6.50 29.89
CA ARG A 91 -9.55 7.46 30.72
C ARG A 91 -10.36 8.06 31.85
N ALA A 92 -11.68 8.24 31.68
CA ALA A 92 -12.54 8.75 32.74
C ALA A 92 -12.72 7.73 33.87
N GLU A 93 -12.81 6.44 33.52
CA GLU A 93 -12.93 5.33 34.46
C GLU A 93 -11.62 5.11 35.26
N MET A 94 -10.46 5.22 34.62
CA MET A 94 -9.14 5.10 35.29
C MET A 94 -8.80 6.27 36.23
N THR A 95 -9.47 7.42 36.11
CA THR A 95 -9.32 8.55 37.05
C THR A 95 -10.32 8.52 38.22
N ALA A 96 -11.24 7.56 38.23
CA ALA A 96 -12.29 7.43 39.24
C ALA A 96 -11.98 6.36 40.32
N ASP A 97 -10.84 5.67 40.23
CA ASP A 97 -10.28 4.73 41.21
C ASP A 97 -9.01 5.33 41.87
#